data_AF-A0A953AWN0-F1
#
_entry.id   AF-A0A953AWN0-F1
#
_cell.length_a   1.000
_cell.length_b   1.000
_cell.length_c   1.000
_cell.angle_alpha   90.00
_cell.angle_beta   90.00
_cell.angle_gamma   90.00
#
_symmetry.space_group_name_H-M   'P 1'
#
loop_
_entity.id
_entity.type
_entity.pdbx_description
1 polymer ?
#
loop_
_entity_poly.entity_id
_entity_poly.type
_entity_poly.pdbx_seq_one_letter_code
_entity_poly.pdbx_strand_id
1 'polypeptide(L)'
;MSRLALRTAAATATLGLLVACHPGEPPGGAAASFQTPSAEDVVPGAIVVDFRDGTTRADFDAWEKQWNIDLEFNSIEGEQSGITVAVNVQDVDKVLAEIRKNPAVESAEPELRFRIPPNEAGLELTEARGPGTAGFPNDPLYPKQWNLKAIDAEKAWKRSTGKGVIVAVLDTGIAYETRGDFVQVPDLKGASFVEGYDFVNDTNEPHDDHGHGTHVAGTIAQVTHNSEGVAGVAYEATLMPVKVLDAFGYGTSADIADAIRWAADHGADVINLSLGGGGYSQAMASAIDYARKQGATVVCAAGNGGTGRVEFPAAYPGAVAVSAIGPDGKLAFYSSWGKELDIAAPGGNKQLGDEGGILQNTISARDLRTPVYAFYQGTSMATPHVSGVAALLYAAGAKGPDQVEKALFEGARKVDGQQGWNEKYGHGVVNAEGALEALGTGWLGVNWKPLLTALVLLVGVLLTLGRKQRPGYLNILFTPTFLIPLVLGTVGFFVVRLFTHGASSTNGLVQAAALPIPDWKDVLFGRGRLANPLFYSALIPLVLSMLAVAIKRLRPVIGGLALGFAGFLAYAAWSKAPAIAWLPFDFLAVPWLVVNAAICLFITRAMLRKEVAA
;
A
#
# COMPACT_ATOMS: atom_id res chain seq x y z
N MET A 1 -26.88 23.32 47.69
CA MET A 1 -25.79 23.87 48.54
C MET A 1 -25.13 22.71 49.28
N SER A 2 -23.80 22.77 49.48
CA SER A 2 -22.91 21.88 50.28
C SER A 2 -22.85 20.38 49.90
N ARG A 3 -21.81 19.91 49.20
CA ARG A 3 -20.44 19.52 49.64
C ARG A 3 -20.36 18.17 50.40
N LEU A 4 -19.44 17.34 49.89
CA LEU A 4 -18.55 16.41 50.60
C LEU A 4 -19.06 14.97 50.90
N ALA A 5 -18.55 13.99 50.15
CA ALA A 5 -17.81 12.83 50.68
C ALA A 5 -17.46 11.86 49.54
N LEU A 6 -16.21 11.89 49.06
CA LEU A 6 -15.61 10.72 48.41
C LEU A 6 -14.29 10.44 49.13
N ARG A 7 -14.30 9.38 49.95
CA ARG A 7 -13.13 8.83 50.61
C ARG A 7 -12.59 7.68 49.76
N THR A 8 -11.33 7.84 49.39
CA THR A 8 -10.27 6.83 49.15
C THR A 8 -10.54 5.39 49.62
N ALA A 9 -10.23 4.41 48.76
CA ALA A 9 -9.41 3.25 49.12
C ALA A 9 -8.89 2.53 47.86
N ALA A 10 -7.63 2.13 47.93
CA ALA A 10 -6.88 1.44 46.89
C ALA A 10 -6.86 -0.08 47.12
N ALA A 11 -6.51 -0.79 46.05
CA ALA A 11 -5.80 -2.07 46.00
C ALA A 11 -6.59 -3.40 46.03
N THR A 12 -6.32 -4.16 44.96
CA THR A 12 -6.14 -5.62 44.85
C THR A 12 -7.31 -6.57 45.09
N ALA A 13 -7.74 -7.22 44.00
CA ALA A 13 -8.02 -8.66 44.00
C ALA A 13 -7.78 -9.23 42.59
N THR A 14 -6.66 -9.94 42.45
CA THR A 14 -6.37 -10.90 41.39
C THR A 14 -7.32 -12.08 41.56
N LEU A 15 -8.03 -12.48 40.51
CA LEU A 15 -8.56 -13.84 40.40
C LEU A 15 -8.50 -14.28 38.93
N GLY A 16 -7.52 -15.12 38.60
CA GLY A 16 -7.61 -15.95 37.42
C GLY A 16 -8.48 -17.16 37.73
N LEU A 17 -9.27 -17.61 36.77
CA LEU A 17 -9.61 -19.02 36.63
C LEU A 17 -9.81 -19.34 35.15
N LEU A 18 -9.12 -20.38 34.73
CA LEU A 18 -9.18 -21.06 33.44
C LEU A 18 -10.51 -21.80 33.24
N VAL A 19 -10.74 -22.14 31.98
CA VAL A 19 -11.61 -23.19 31.41
C VAL A 19 -13.04 -22.78 31.06
N ALA A 20 -13.25 -22.51 29.76
CA ALA A 20 -14.00 -23.41 28.90
C ALA A 20 -13.65 -23.13 27.43
N CYS A 21 -12.82 -24.00 26.85
CA CYS A 21 -12.80 -24.20 25.40
C CYS A 21 -14.20 -24.68 24.99
N HIS A 22 -14.90 -23.86 24.22
CA HIS A 22 -15.92 -24.32 23.29
C HIS A 22 -15.42 -23.92 21.91
N PRO A 23 -15.29 -24.86 20.95
CA PRO A 23 -15.19 -24.48 19.55
C PRO A 23 -16.53 -23.85 19.19
N GLY A 24 -16.56 -22.52 19.08
CA GLY A 24 -17.69 -21.87 18.44
C GLY A 24 -17.75 -22.36 17.00
N GLU A 25 -18.79 -23.10 16.67
CA GLU A 25 -19.13 -23.44 15.30
C GLU A 25 -19.07 -22.16 14.45
N PRO A 26 -18.41 -22.17 13.28
CA PRO A 26 -18.50 -21.04 12.36
C PRO A 26 -19.98 -20.84 12.01
N PRO A 27 -20.46 -19.59 11.93
CA PRO A 27 -21.84 -19.32 11.56
C PRO A 27 -22.12 -20.02 10.23
N GLY A 28 -23.08 -20.96 10.26
CA GLY A 28 -23.44 -21.82 9.15
C GLY A 28 -23.59 -21.00 7.88
N GLY A 29 -22.72 -21.28 6.91
CA GLY A 29 -22.78 -20.70 5.59
C GLY A 29 -24.14 -20.99 4.97
N ALA A 30 -24.94 -19.94 4.79
CA ALA A 30 -25.85 -19.95 3.66
C ALA A 30 -24.96 -20.09 2.43
N ALA A 31 -24.98 -21.25 1.78
CA ALA A 31 -24.31 -21.46 0.51
C ALA A 31 -24.74 -20.33 -0.41
N ALA A 32 -23.85 -19.37 -0.66
CA ALA A 32 -24.08 -18.37 -1.68
C ALA A 32 -24.33 -19.16 -2.96
N SER A 33 -25.46 -18.92 -3.63
CA SER A 33 -25.72 -19.50 -4.94
C SER A 33 -24.75 -18.82 -5.91
N PHE A 34 -23.54 -19.35 -6.01
CA PHE A 34 -22.53 -18.90 -6.95
C PHE A 34 -23.05 -19.13 -8.37
N GLN A 35 -22.66 -18.25 -9.29
CA GLN A 35 -23.10 -18.33 -10.68
C GLN A 35 -22.58 -19.63 -11.31
N THR A 36 -23.51 -20.50 -11.70
CA THR A 36 -23.18 -21.65 -12.53
C THR A 36 -22.66 -21.14 -13.89
N PRO A 37 -21.51 -21.63 -14.37
CA PRO A 37 -21.00 -21.30 -15.68
C PRO A 37 -22.06 -21.49 -16.77
N SER A 38 -22.14 -20.57 -17.74
CA SER A 38 -22.98 -20.81 -18.91
C SER A 38 -22.29 -21.82 -19.84
N ALA A 39 -23.04 -22.47 -20.73
CA ALA A 39 -22.44 -23.43 -21.67
C ALA A 39 -21.40 -22.80 -22.60
N GLU A 40 -21.42 -21.47 -22.80
CA GLU A 40 -20.44 -20.73 -23.60
C GLU A 40 -19.14 -20.44 -22.83
N ASP A 41 -19.21 -20.46 -21.49
CA ASP A 41 -18.08 -20.23 -20.59
C ASP A 41 -17.27 -21.50 -20.36
N VAL A 42 -17.81 -22.68 -20.68
CA VAL A 42 -17.12 -23.97 -20.49
C VAL A 42 -16.32 -24.32 -21.74
N VAL A 43 -15.04 -24.66 -21.57
CA VAL A 43 -14.20 -25.18 -22.66
C VAL A 43 -14.59 -26.64 -22.94
N PRO A 44 -15.11 -26.97 -24.14
CA PRO A 44 -15.63 -28.31 -24.40
C PRO A 44 -14.56 -29.40 -24.28
N GLY A 45 -14.85 -30.42 -23.45
CA GLY A 45 -13.96 -31.57 -23.27
C GLY A 45 -12.68 -31.26 -22.48
N ALA A 46 -12.61 -30.12 -21.79
CA ALA A 46 -11.47 -29.76 -20.95
C ALA A 46 -11.88 -29.68 -19.47
N ILE A 47 -10.99 -30.14 -18.59
CA ILE A 47 -11.14 -30.08 -17.14
C ILE A 47 -9.85 -29.54 -16.51
N VAL A 48 -10.00 -28.82 -15.40
CA VAL A 48 -8.91 -28.47 -14.49
C VAL A 48 -9.00 -29.33 -13.25
N VAL A 49 -7.84 -29.83 -12.79
CA VAL A 49 -7.69 -30.58 -11.55
C VAL A 49 -6.57 -29.94 -10.74
N ASP A 50 -6.95 -29.44 -9.57
CA ASP A 50 -6.06 -28.89 -8.56
C ASP A 50 -5.76 -29.98 -7.53
N PHE A 51 -4.50 -30.37 -7.44
CA PHE A 51 -4.01 -31.39 -6.54
C PHE A 51 -3.34 -30.76 -5.32
N ARG A 52 -3.44 -31.45 -4.17
CA ARG A 52 -2.80 -30.99 -2.94
C ARG A 52 -1.27 -30.92 -3.11
N ASP A 53 -0.66 -29.88 -2.55
CA ASP A 53 0.79 -29.70 -2.50
C ASP A 53 1.54 -31.00 -2.16
N GLY A 54 2.56 -31.34 -2.96
CA GLY A 54 3.43 -32.49 -2.74
C GLY A 54 3.07 -33.77 -3.52
N THR A 55 2.07 -33.72 -4.41
CA THR A 55 1.83 -34.77 -5.42
C THR A 55 2.98 -34.88 -6.41
N THR A 56 3.42 -36.10 -6.69
CA THR A 56 4.59 -36.36 -7.56
C THR A 56 4.17 -36.76 -8.98
N ARG A 57 5.07 -36.64 -9.95
CA ARG A 57 4.84 -37.13 -11.33
C ARG A 57 4.40 -38.61 -11.39
N ALA A 58 4.93 -39.44 -10.49
CA ALA A 58 4.55 -40.85 -10.41
C ALA A 58 3.10 -41.06 -9.98
N ASP A 59 2.52 -40.14 -9.20
CA ASP A 59 1.11 -40.20 -8.80
C ASP A 59 0.20 -39.83 -10.00
N PHE A 60 0.60 -38.84 -10.81
CA PHE A 60 -0.13 -38.45 -12.02
C PHE A 60 -0.19 -39.59 -13.05
N ASP A 61 0.94 -40.25 -13.35
CA ASP A 61 0.99 -41.38 -14.28
C ASP A 61 0.07 -42.56 -13.87
N ALA A 62 -0.19 -42.72 -12.57
CA ALA A 62 -1.10 -43.73 -12.05
C ALA A 62 -2.56 -43.31 -12.24
N TRP A 63 -2.87 -42.03 -12.04
CA TRP A 63 -4.22 -41.50 -12.17
C TRP A 63 -4.67 -41.32 -13.62
N GLU A 64 -3.78 -40.92 -14.53
CA GLU A 64 -4.03 -40.89 -15.99
C GLU A 64 -4.57 -42.25 -16.47
N LYS A 65 -3.90 -43.33 -16.07
CA LYS A 65 -4.31 -44.71 -16.39
C LYS A 65 -5.63 -45.10 -15.73
N GLN A 66 -5.86 -44.65 -14.50
CA GLN A 66 -7.08 -44.97 -13.75
C GLN A 66 -8.31 -44.31 -14.37
N TRP A 67 -8.18 -43.06 -14.81
CA TRP A 67 -9.29 -42.25 -15.30
C TRP A 67 -9.40 -42.22 -16.82
N ASN A 68 -8.40 -42.78 -17.52
CA ASN A 68 -8.30 -42.78 -18.98
C ASN A 68 -8.39 -41.36 -19.55
N ILE A 69 -7.56 -40.48 -18.99
CA ILE A 69 -7.33 -39.11 -19.42
C ILE A 69 -5.83 -38.85 -19.46
N ASP A 70 -5.42 -37.85 -20.24
CA ASP A 70 -4.05 -37.36 -20.28
C ASP A 70 -3.99 -36.07 -19.45
N LEU A 71 -3.19 -36.06 -18.38
CA LEU A 71 -3.03 -34.92 -17.47
C LEU A 71 -1.74 -34.19 -17.80
N GLU A 72 -1.89 -32.94 -18.22
CA GLU A 72 -0.78 -32.04 -18.48
C GLU A 72 -0.69 -31.02 -17.35
N PHE A 73 0.52 -30.76 -16.85
CA PHE A 73 0.71 -29.62 -15.96
C PHE A 73 0.43 -28.36 -16.76
N ASN A 74 -0.30 -27.44 -16.14
CA ASN A 74 -0.75 -26.26 -16.86
C ASN A 74 0.40 -25.30 -17.23
N SER A 75 1.49 -25.32 -16.46
CA SER A 75 2.66 -24.48 -16.71
C SER A 75 3.95 -25.18 -16.26
N ILE A 76 5.12 -24.59 -16.58
CA ILE A 76 6.43 -25.08 -16.12
C ILE A 76 6.51 -25.12 -14.58
N GLU A 77 5.72 -24.30 -13.88
CA GLU A 77 5.58 -24.32 -12.41
C GLU A 77 4.41 -25.18 -11.90
N GLY A 78 3.64 -25.80 -12.79
CA GLY A 78 2.50 -26.67 -12.45
C GLY A 78 2.87 -27.87 -11.56
N GLU A 79 4.13 -28.31 -11.58
CA GLU A 79 4.64 -29.30 -10.62
C GLU A 79 4.59 -28.80 -9.16
N GLN A 80 4.71 -27.49 -8.93
CA GLN A 80 4.67 -26.87 -7.60
C GLN A 80 3.27 -26.42 -7.21
N SER A 81 2.47 -25.91 -8.17
CA SER A 81 1.10 -25.47 -7.90
C SER A 81 0.10 -26.63 -7.77
N GLY A 82 0.41 -27.79 -8.38
CA GLY A 82 -0.49 -28.94 -8.41
C GLY A 82 -1.65 -28.80 -9.39
N ILE A 83 -1.68 -27.72 -10.19
CA ILE A 83 -2.75 -27.48 -11.16
C ILE A 83 -2.41 -28.19 -12.47
N THR A 84 -3.35 -29.01 -12.93
CA THR A 84 -3.25 -29.79 -14.16
C THR A 84 -4.51 -29.62 -15.00
N VAL A 85 -4.36 -29.78 -16.30
CA VAL A 85 -5.45 -29.73 -17.28
C VAL A 85 -5.50 -31.06 -18.01
N ALA A 86 -6.71 -31.53 -18.30
CA ALA A 86 -6.97 -32.64 -19.20
C ALA A 86 -7.91 -32.18 -20.31
N VAL A 87 -7.47 -32.35 -21.57
CA VAL A 87 -8.26 -32.02 -22.77
C VAL A 87 -8.77 -33.27 -23.47
N ASN A 88 -9.76 -33.12 -24.37
CA ASN A 88 -10.40 -34.21 -25.11
C ASN A 88 -11.12 -35.26 -24.24
N VAL A 89 -11.56 -34.86 -23.05
CA VAL A 89 -12.34 -35.71 -22.13
C VAL A 89 -13.73 -35.99 -22.72
N GLN A 90 -14.04 -37.26 -22.97
CA GLN A 90 -15.28 -37.68 -23.64
C GLN A 90 -16.55 -37.45 -22.80
N ASP A 91 -16.49 -37.76 -21.50
CA ASP A 91 -17.60 -37.64 -20.56
C ASP A 91 -17.12 -36.87 -19.32
N VAL A 92 -17.07 -35.54 -19.45
CA VAL A 92 -16.55 -34.61 -18.44
C VAL A 92 -17.25 -34.83 -17.09
N ASP A 93 -18.58 -34.93 -17.07
CA ASP A 93 -19.34 -35.07 -15.83
C ASP A 93 -18.99 -36.37 -15.10
N LYS A 94 -18.91 -37.49 -15.82
CA LYS A 94 -18.55 -38.78 -15.24
C LYS A 94 -17.11 -38.79 -14.74
N VAL A 95 -16.18 -38.23 -15.52
CA VAL A 95 -14.76 -38.17 -15.15
C VAL A 95 -14.57 -37.31 -13.90
N LEU A 96 -15.16 -36.12 -13.85
CA LEU A 96 -15.13 -35.25 -12.67
C LEU A 96 -15.72 -35.94 -11.43
N ALA A 97 -16.81 -36.69 -11.59
CA ALA A 97 -17.42 -37.44 -10.47
C ALA A 97 -16.48 -38.52 -9.91
N GLU A 98 -15.62 -39.12 -10.73
CA GLU A 98 -14.61 -40.09 -10.28
C GLU A 98 -13.37 -39.39 -9.68
N ILE A 99 -12.86 -38.34 -10.33
CA ILE A 99 -11.67 -37.60 -9.87
C ILE A 99 -11.90 -37.03 -8.47
N ARG A 100 -13.07 -36.42 -8.22
CA ARG A 100 -13.44 -35.81 -6.92
C ARG A 100 -13.48 -36.78 -5.75
N LYS A 101 -13.45 -38.11 -5.98
CA LYS A 101 -13.38 -39.11 -4.92
C LYS A 101 -11.96 -39.32 -4.40
N ASN A 102 -10.94 -38.88 -5.15
CA ASN A 102 -9.55 -39.08 -4.80
C ASN A 102 -9.12 -38.09 -3.71
N PRO A 103 -8.59 -38.55 -2.55
CA PRO A 103 -8.20 -37.67 -1.45
C PRO A 103 -7.04 -36.72 -1.78
N ALA A 104 -6.27 -37.00 -2.83
CA ALA A 104 -5.19 -36.14 -3.31
C ALA A 104 -5.68 -34.93 -4.11
N VAL A 105 -6.94 -34.94 -4.56
CA VAL A 105 -7.56 -33.86 -5.32
C VAL A 105 -8.12 -32.83 -4.34
N GLU A 106 -7.71 -31.57 -4.49
CA GLU A 106 -8.29 -30.44 -3.78
C GLU A 106 -9.54 -29.94 -4.49
N SER A 107 -9.47 -29.76 -5.81
CA SER A 107 -10.63 -29.44 -6.62
C SER A 107 -10.52 -30.05 -8.03
N ALA A 108 -11.67 -30.30 -8.65
CA ALA A 108 -11.74 -30.72 -10.05
C ALA A 108 -13.02 -30.15 -10.65
N GLU A 109 -12.91 -29.45 -11.77
CA GLU A 109 -14.00 -28.72 -12.40
C GLU A 109 -13.83 -28.62 -13.92
N PRO A 110 -14.89 -28.32 -14.68
CA PRO A 110 -14.75 -28.01 -16.10
C PRO A 110 -13.83 -26.79 -16.27
N GLU A 111 -12.99 -26.80 -17.30
CA GLU A 111 -12.16 -25.64 -17.62
C GLU A 111 -13.06 -24.48 -18.07
N LEU A 112 -12.86 -23.31 -17.48
CA LEU A 112 -13.68 -22.12 -17.73
C LEU A 112 -12.90 -21.10 -18.58
N ARG A 113 -13.62 -20.42 -19.46
CA ARG A 113 -13.09 -19.37 -20.32
C ARG A 113 -13.34 -18.00 -19.71
N PHE A 114 -12.26 -17.25 -19.55
CA PHE A 114 -12.27 -15.85 -19.16
C PHE A 114 -11.92 -14.97 -20.36
N ARG A 115 -12.29 -13.70 -20.29
CA ARG A 115 -12.04 -12.75 -21.37
C ARG A 115 -11.85 -11.33 -20.90
N ILE A 116 -11.33 -10.49 -21.80
CA ILE A 116 -11.53 -9.05 -21.71
C ILE A 116 -13.05 -8.77 -21.73
N PRO A 117 -13.60 -8.05 -20.74
CA PRO A 117 -15.02 -7.73 -20.70
C PRO A 117 -15.46 -6.99 -21.99
N PRO A 118 -16.67 -7.27 -22.54
CA PRO A 118 -17.09 -6.68 -23.81
C PRO A 118 -17.26 -5.15 -23.74
N ASN A 119 -17.31 -4.50 -24.92
CA ASN A 119 -17.52 -3.04 -25.13
C ASN A 119 -16.28 -2.13 -24.98
N GLU A 120 -15.09 -2.69 -25.17
CA GLU A 120 -13.82 -1.95 -25.11
C GLU A 120 -13.37 -1.54 -26.52
N ALA A 121 -14.11 -0.61 -27.14
CA ALA A 121 -13.76 -0.09 -28.45
C ALA A 121 -13.01 1.24 -28.31
N GLY A 122 -11.74 1.24 -28.71
CA GLY A 122 -10.86 2.41 -28.67
C GLY A 122 -11.02 3.38 -29.85
N LEU A 123 -10.82 4.68 -29.61
CA LEU A 123 -10.42 5.60 -30.68
C LEU A 123 -8.90 5.72 -30.61
N GLU A 124 -8.20 5.38 -31.68
CA GLU A 124 -6.74 5.45 -31.78
C GLU A 124 -6.29 6.81 -32.34
N LEU A 125 -5.34 7.43 -31.66
CA LEU A 125 -4.60 8.60 -32.11
C LEU A 125 -3.19 8.13 -32.49
N THR A 126 -2.82 8.32 -33.75
CA THR A 126 -1.54 7.84 -34.28
C THR A 126 -0.35 8.76 -33.97
N GLU A 127 -0.59 9.99 -33.52
CA GLU A 127 0.49 10.92 -33.14
C GLU A 127 0.10 11.77 -31.93
N ALA A 128 0.98 11.78 -30.93
CA ALA A 128 0.89 12.69 -29.78
C ALA A 128 2.27 13.15 -29.29
N ARG A 129 3.18 13.39 -30.22
CA ARG A 129 4.46 14.05 -29.92
C ARG A 129 4.25 15.55 -29.99
N GLY A 130 4.39 16.22 -28.85
CA GLY A 130 4.30 17.66 -28.74
C GLY A 130 5.38 18.19 -27.80
N PRO A 131 5.71 19.49 -27.86
CA PRO A 131 6.52 20.12 -26.82
C PRO A 131 5.79 19.92 -25.49
N GLY A 132 6.50 19.36 -24.49
CA GLY A 132 5.95 19.12 -23.16
C GLY A 132 5.24 20.34 -22.58
N THR A 133 4.20 20.11 -21.79
CA THR A 133 3.48 21.19 -21.11
C THR A 133 4.33 21.77 -19.99
N ALA A 134 4.17 23.07 -19.70
CA ALA A 134 4.87 23.69 -18.57
C ALA A 134 4.23 23.26 -17.25
N GLY A 135 4.95 22.50 -16.42
CA GLY A 135 4.46 22.06 -15.11
C GLY A 135 4.84 20.60 -14.82
N PHE A 136 4.27 20.06 -13.74
CA PHE A 136 4.30 18.63 -13.45
C PHE A 136 2.87 18.09 -13.46
N PRO A 137 2.59 17.01 -14.19
CA PRO A 137 3.46 16.35 -15.18
C PRO A 137 3.63 17.23 -16.45
N ASN A 138 4.70 17.02 -17.24
CA ASN A 138 5.01 17.85 -18.42
C ASN A 138 4.56 17.16 -19.74
N ASP A 139 3.72 16.16 -19.61
CA ASP A 139 3.35 15.18 -20.62
C ASP A 139 2.30 15.82 -21.54
N PRO A 140 2.49 15.85 -22.87
CA PRO A 140 1.65 16.61 -23.80
C PRO A 140 0.17 16.25 -23.78
N LEU A 141 -0.18 15.00 -23.48
CA LEU A 141 -1.56 14.51 -23.45
C LEU A 141 -2.16 14.43 -22.03
N TYR A 142 -1.38 14.72 -20.98
CA TYR A 142 -1.92 14.76 -19.62
C TYR A 142 -3.18 15.62 -19.44
N PRO A 143 -3.33 16.79 -20.11
CA PRO A 143 -4.56 17.57 -20.03
C PRO A 143 -5.83 16.81 -20.46
N LYS A 144 -5.70 15.73 -21.26
CA LYS A 144 -6.80 14.85 -21.70
C LYS A 144 -7.11 13.72 -20.72
N GLN A 145 -6.24 13.47 -19.73
CA GLN A 145 -6.42 12.43 -18.72
C GLN A 145 -7.22 12.97 -17.52
N TRP A 146 -8.52 13.15 -17.72
CA TRP A 146 -9.44 13.59 -16.66
C TRP A 146 -9.41 12.67 -15.43
N ASN A 147 -9.13 11.39 -15.66
CA ASN A 147 -9.10 10.30 -14.69
C ASN A 147 -8.09 10.54 -13.56
N LEU A 148 -6.90 11.05 -13.86
CA LEU A 148 -5.86 11.29 -12.86
C LEU A 148 -6.24 12.43 -11.90
N LYS A 149 -6.92 13.46 -12.41
CA LYS A 149 -7.49 14.53 -11.58
C LYS A 149 -8.67 14.03 -10.74
N ALA A 150 -9.51 13.15 -11.30
CA ALA A 150 -10.68 12.61 -10.61
C ALA A 150 -10.33 11.80 -9.35
N ILE A 151 -9.11 11.24 -9.29
CA ILE A 151 -8.59 10.48 -8.14
C ILE A 151 -7.57 11.28 -7.30
N ASP A 152 -7.39 12.58 -7.54
CA ASP A 152 -6.41 13.42 -6.83
C ASP A 152 -4.94 12.92 -6.94
N ALA A 153 -4.54 12.34 -8.08
CA ALA A 153 -3.20 11.78 -8.28
C ALA A 153 -2.06 12.79 -8.05
N GLU A 154 -2.19 14.04 -8.52
CA GLU A 154 -1.18 15.08 -8.34
C GLU A 154 -0.89 15.43 -6.87
N LYS A 155 -1.88 15.28 -5.99
CA LYS A 155 -1.68 15.48 -4.55
C LYS A 155 -0.95 14.27 -3.95
N ALA A 156 -1.37 13.08 -4.33
CA ALA A 156 -0.78 11.82 -3.89
C ALA A 156 0.71 11.69 -4.27
N TRP A 157 1.09 12.11 -5.48
CA TRP A 157 2.47 12.09 -5.98
C TRP A 157 3.46 12.91 -5.14
N LYS A 158 2.98 13.85 -4.33
CA LYS A 158 3.82 14.58 -3.36
C LYS A 158 4.22 13.73 -2.15
N ARG A 159 3.55 12.59 -1.94
CA ARG A 159 3.71 11.69 -0.80
C ARG A 159 4.27 10.34 -1.22
N SER A 160 3.79 9.78 -2.33
CA SER A 160 4.20 8.48 -2.85
C SER A 160 4.03 8.43 -4.37
N THR A 161 4.93 7.72 -5.03
CA THR A 161 4.98 7.56 -6.50
C THR A 161 4.92 6.09 -6.92
N GLY A 162 4.78 5.16 -5.96
CA GLY A 162 4.78 3.72 -6.19
C GLY A 162 6.17 3.08 -6.22
N LYS A 163 7.22 3.85 -5.93
CA LYS A 163 8.60 3.39 -6.00
C LYS A 163 8.87 2.14 -5.15
N GLY A 164 9.46 1.14 -5.78
CA GLY A 164 9.90 -0.10 -5.13
C GLY A 164 8.79 -1.13 -4.90
N VAL A 165 7.61 -0.88 -5.46
CA VAL A 165 6.46 -1.80 -5.41
C VAL A 165 6.34 -2.52 -6.75
N ILE A 166 6.09 -3.82 -6.70
CA ILE A 166 5.88 -4.65 -7.89
C ILE A 166 4.39 -4.82 -8.14
N VAL A 167 3.94 -4.47 -9.34
CA VAL A 167 2.54 -4.63 -9.79
C VAL A 167 2.49 -5.62 -10.95
N ALA A 168 1.91 -6.79 -10.70
CA ALA A 168 1.66 -7.79 -11.73
C ALA A 168 0.42 -7.43 -12.54
N VAL A 169 0.58 -7.46 -13.87
CA VAL A 169 -0.48 -7.21 -14.83
C VAL A 169 -0.76 -8.52 -15.55
N LEU A 170 -1.80 -9.23 -15.09
CA LEU A 170 -2.26 -10.50 -15.67
C LEU A 170 -3.26 -10.19 -16.78
N ASP A 171 -2.78 -10.18 -18.01
CA ASP A 171 -3.50 -9.64 -19.17
C ASP A 171 -3.02 -10.23 -20.51
N THR A 172 -3.14 -9.51 -21.63
CA THR A 172 -2.69 -9.94 -22.97
C THR A 172 -1.17 -9.83 -23.19
N GLY A 173 -0.41 -9.42 -22.18
CA GLY A 173 1.00 -9.08 -22.25
C GLY A 173 1.25 -7.56 -22.19
N ILE A 174 2.52 -7.15 -22.26
CA ILE A 174 2.89 -5.72 -22.31
C ILE A 174 3.86 -5.48 -23.47
N ALA A 175 3.69 -4.39 -24.21
CA ALA A 175 4.63 -3.92 -25.23
C ALA A 175 5.78 -3.11 -24.59
N TYR A 176 6.55 -3.75 -23.71
CA TYR A 176 7.61 -3.12 -22.90
C TYR A 176 9.02 -3.23 -23.48
N GLU A 177 9.23 -4.06 -24.51
CA GLU A 177 10.50 -4.18 -25.21
C GLU A 177 10.30 -4.35 -26.72
N THR A 178 11.35 -4.06 -27.50
CA THR A 178 11.36 -4.32 -28.94
C THR A 178 12.14 -5.58 -29.21
N ARG A 179 11.44 -6.65 -29.62
CA ARG A 179 12.04 -7.95 -29.90
C ARG A 179 11.30 -8.65 -31.02
N GLY A 180 12.03 -8.98 -32.10
CA GLY A 180 11.46 -9.58 -33.29
C GLY A 180 10.37 -8.69 -33.89
N ASP A 181 9.13 -9.17 -33.81
CA ASP A 181 7.96 -8.51 -34.36
C ASP A 181 7.26 -7.56 -33.38
N PHE A 182 7.60 -7.63 -32.10
CA PHE A 182 7.04 -6.79 -31.04
C PHE A 182 7.81 -5.49 -30.90
N VAL A 183 7.08 -4.39 -30.70
CA VAL A 183 7.64 -3.03 -30.65
C VAL A 183 7.32 -2.40 -29.30
N GLN A 184 8.36 -1.96 -28.59
CA GLN A 184 8.19 -1.20 -27.35
C GLN A 184 7.39 0.07 -27.62
N VAL A 185 6.33 0.30 -26.84
CA VAL A 185 5.60 1.55 -26.97
C VAL A 185 6.42 2.71 -26.37
N PRO A 186 6.54 3.87 -27.06
CA PRO A 186 7.53 4.89 -26.72
C PRO A 186 7.42 5.42 -25.29
N ASP A 187 6.20 5.60 -24.80
CA ASP A 187 5.93 6.22 -23.52
C ASP A 187 6.12 5.27 -22.31
N LEU A 188 6.41 3.99 -22.56
CA LEU A 188 6.88 3.05 -21.53
C LEU A 188 8.42 2.99 -21.47
N LYS A 189 9.11 3.73 -22.35
CA LYS A 189 10.56 3.78 -22.35
C LYS A 189 11.08 4.47 -21.08
N GLY A 190 11.68 3.67 -20.19
CA GLY A 190 12.18 4.12 -18.90
C GLY A 190 11.31 3.69 -17.71
N ALA A 191 10.17 3.03 -17.95
CA ALA A 191 9.45 2.29 -16.92
C ALA A 191 10.30 1.11 -16.42
N SER A 192 10.07 0.69 -15.18
CA SER A 192 10.77 -0.43 -14.56
C SER A 192 9.97 -1.71 -14.75
N PHE A 193 10.64 -2.79 -15.15
CA PHE A 193 10.05 -4.11 -15.32
C PHE A 193 10.87 -5.16 -14.58
N VAL A 194 10.20 -6.14 -13.98
CA VAL A 194 10.81 -7.41 -13.55
C VAL A 194 10.57 -8.48 -14.60
N GLU A 195 11.15 -9.66 -14.40
CA GLU A 195 10.86 -10.84 -15.22
C GLU A 195 9.36 -11.14 -15.18
N GLY A 196 8.85 -11.56 -16.34
CA GLY A 196 7.46 -11.90 -16.55
C GLY A 196 7.34 -13.22 -17.30
N TYR A 197 6.12 -13.73 -17.40
CA TYR A 197 5.86 -15.04 -17.99
C TYR A 197 4.59 -15.04 -18.86
N ASP A 198 4.64 -15.83 -19.93
CA ASP A 198 3.54 -16.06 -20.86
C ASP A 198 2.96 -17.45 -20.63
N PHE A 199 1.81 -17.51 -19.94
CA PHE A 199 1.05 -18.73 -19.69
C PHE A 199 0.27 -19.19 -20.92
N VAL A 200 0.09 -18.35 -21.94
CA VAL A 200 -0.64 -18.73 -23.16
C VAL A 200 0.26 -19.55 -24.10
N ASN A 201 1.55 -19.22 -24.16
CA ASN A 201 2.51 -19.88 -25.05
C ASN A 201 3.65 -20.61 -24.32
N ASP A 202 3.64 -20.63 -22.99
CA ASP A 202 4.69 -21.20 -22.13
C ASP A 202 6.10 -20.66 -22.41
N THR A 203 6.23 -19.34 -22.39
CA THR A 203 7.51 -18.67 -22.63
C THR A 203 7.81 -17.57 -21.61
N ASN A 204 9.07 -17.15 -21.52
CA ASN A 204 9.46 -15.97 -20.74
C ASN A 204 9.29 -14.66 -21.53
N GLU A 205 8.42 -14.66 -22.55
CA GLU A 205 8.23 -13.55 -23.49
C GLU A 205 6.76 -13.08 -23.49
N PRO A 206 6.28 -12.44 -22.40
CA PRO A 206 4.90 -11.95 -22.26
C PRO A 206 4.64 -10.67 -23.05
N HIS A 207 4.90 -10.72 -24.36
CA HIS A 207 4.69 -9.60 -25.26
C HIS A 207 3.21 -9.43 -25.57
N ASP A 208 2.78 -8.18 -25.71
CA ASP A 208 1.39 -7.87 -26.05
C ASP A 208 1.13 -8.03 -27.54
N ASP A 209 0.14 -8.84 -27.87
CA ASP A 209 -0.38 -9.08 -29.22
C ASP A 209 -1.84 -8.64 -29.38
N HIS A 210 -2.35 -7.82 -28.45
CA HIS A 210 -3.71 -7.30 -28.46
C HIS A 210 -3.80 -5.80 -28.18
N GLY A 211 -3.03 -5.28 -27.22
CA GLY A 211 -3.02 -3.87 -26.80
C GLY A 211 -3.85 -3.56 -25.55
N HIS A 212 -4.56 -4.54 -25.01
CA HIS A 212 -5.32 -4.33 -23.79
C HIS A 212 -4.39 -4.26 -22.57
N GLY A 213 -3.51 -5.26 -22.40
CA GLY A 213 -2.55 -5.32 -21.31
C GLY A 213 -1.59 -4.12 -21.29
N THR A 214 -1.12 -3.64 -22.44
CA THR A 214 -0.29 -2.42 -22.51
C THR A 214 -1.05 -1.17 -22.03
N HIS A 215 -2.34 -1.03 -22.35
CA HIS A 215 -3.16 0.10 -21.89
C HIS A 215 -3.39 0.06 -20.37
N VAL A 216 -3.68 -1.13 -19.85
CA VAL A 216 -3.82 -1.40 -18.41
C VAL A 216 -2.52 -1.09 -17.67
N ALA A 217 -1.39 -1.60 -18.15
CA ALA A 217 -0.06 -1.36 -17.59
C ALA A 217 0.31 0.13 -17.60
N GLY A 218 0.02 0.85 -18.69
CA GLY A 218 0.20 2.29 -18.77
C GLY A 218 -0.64 3.02 -17.72
N THR A 219 -1.91 2.66 -17.54
CA THR A 219 -2.78 3.25 -16.50
C THR A 219 -2.16 3.13 -15.10
N ILE A 220 -1.48 2.01 -14.82
CA ILE A 220 -0.76 1.81 -13.56
C ILE A 220 0.52 2.66 -13.52
N ALA A 221 1.44 2.48 -14.48
CA ALA A 221 2.81 2.99 -14.35
C ALA A 221 3.41 3.50 -15.67
N GLN A 222 2.63 4.19 -16.52
CA GLN A 222 3.21 5.00 -17.61
C GLN A 222 4.27 5.95 -17.06
N VAL A 223 5.35 6.13 -17.81
CA VAL A 223 6.44 7.03 -17.41
C VAL A 223 5.91 8.46 -17.39
N THR A 224 5.81 9.05 -16.21
CA THR A 224 5.30 10.41 -16.04
C THR A 224 6.45 11.42 -16.01
N HIS A 225 6.21 12.61 -16.56
CA HIS A 225 7.15 13.75 -16.57
C HIS A 225 8.36 13.58 -17.50
N ASN A 226 8.17 12.87 -18.61
CA ASN A 226 9.19 12.58 -19.63
C ASN A 226 9.07 13.46 -20.91
N SER A 227 8.15 14.44 -20.93
CA SER A 227 7.78 15.25 -22.10
C SER A 227 7.22 14.45 -23.29
N GLU A 228 6.75 13.23 -23.05
CA GLU A 228 6.10 12.36 -24.01
C GLU A 228 4.68 12.02 -23.52
N GLY A 229 3.79 11.70 -24.45
CA GLY A 229 2.50 11.08 -24.17
C GLY A 229 1.72 11.52 -22.92
N VAL A 230 1.50 10.53 -22.06
CA VAL A 230 0.51 10.45 -20.97
C VAL A 230 1.17 9.99 -19.67
N ALA A 231 0.46 10.13 -18.55
CA ALA A 231 0.95 9.78 -17.21
C ALA A 231 0.29 8.51 -16.64
N GLY A 232 0.97 7.84 -15.71
CA GLY A 232 0.49 6.69 -14.94
C GLY A 232 0.25 7.02 -13.47
N VAL A 233 -0.64 6.27 -12.79
CA VAL A 233 -1.02 6.52 -11.38
C VAL A 233 0.16 6.33 -10.41
N ALA A 234 0.92 5.25 -10.55
CA ALA A 234 2.08 4.88 -9.76
C ALA A 234 3.31 4.80 -10.67
N TYR A 235 3.70 5.93 -11.23
CA TYR A 235 4.67 6.02 -12.33
C TYR A 235 6.12 5.63 -11.98
N GLU A 236 6.45 5.38 -10.70
CA GLU A 236 7.73 4.77 -10.30
C GLU A 236 7.58 3.30 -9.82
N ALA A 237 6.39 2.71 -9.93
CA ALA A 237 6.19 1.29 -9.68
C ALA A 237 6.90 0.43 -10.72
N THR A 238 7.20 -0.81 -10.35
CA THR A 238 7.80 -1.80 -11.24
C THR A 238 6.71 -2.74 -11.74
N LEU A 239 6.60 -2.89 -13.05
CA LEU A 239 5.58 -3.75 -13.67
C LEU A 239 6.10 -5.18 -13.83
N MET A 240 5.27 -6.17 -13.53
CA MET A 240 5.51 -7.58 -13.82
C MET A 240 4.53 -8.01 -14.94
N PRO A 241 5.00 -8.19 -16.18
CA PRO A 241 4.14 -8.58 -17.29
C PRO A 241 3.79 -10.07 -17.17
N VAL A 242 2.50 -10.40 -17.09
CA VAL A 242 2.04 -11.80 -17.03
C VAL A 242 0.96 -12.00 -18.09
N LYS A 243 1.27 -12.77 -19.13
CA LYS A 243 0.32 -12.99 -20.23
C LYS A 243 -0.53 -14.22 -19.92
N VAL A 244 -1.83 -14.00 -19.75
CA VAL A 244 -2.86 -15.03 -19.48
C VAL A 244 -4.04 -14.96 -20.46
N LEU A 245 -4.03 -13.96 -21.35
CA LEU A 245 -5.02 -13.79 -22.40
C LEU A 245 -4.32 -13.84 -23.77
N ASP A 246 -4.90 -14.57 -24.71
CA ASP A 246 -4.42 -14.71 -26.08
C ASP A 246 -4.65 -13.42 -26.91
N ALA A 247 -4.22 -13.46 -28.18
CA ALA A 247 -4.39 -12.35 -29.14
C ALA A 247 -5.86 -11.96 -29.40
N PHE A 248 -6.82 -12.78 -28.97
CA PHE A 248 -8.25 -12.51 -29.07
C PHE A 248 -8.87 -12.08 -27.73
N GLY A 249 -8.04 -11.95 -26.69
CA GLY A 249 -8.45 -11.53 -25.36
C GLY A 249 -9.12 -12.63 -24.54
N TYR A 250 -8.84 -13.91 -24.81
CA TYR A 250 -9.37 -15.05 -24.06
C TYR A 250 -8.28 -15.78 -23.27
N GLY A 251 -8.65 -16.27 -22.09
CA GLY A 251 -7.80 -17.11 -21.24
C GLY A 251 -8.60 -18.20 -20.54
N THR A 252 -7.90 -19.05 -19.82
CA THR A 252 -8.48 -20.20 -19.12
C THR A 252 -8.43 -20.00 -17.59
N SER A 253 -9.31 -20.68 -16.85
CA SER A 253 -9.28 -20.67 -15.39
C SER A 253 -7.97 -21.21 -14.83
N ALA A 254 -7.41 -22.26 -15.45
CA ALA A 254 -6.16 -22.87 -15.04
C ALA A 254 -4.99 -21.88 -15.19
N ASP A 255 -4.83 -21.26 -16.36
CA ASP A 255 -3.76 -20.29 -16.62
C ASP A 255 -3.81 -19.10 -15.66
N ILE A 256 -5.01 -18.58 -15.43
CA ILE A 256 -5.20 -17.42 -14.55
C ILE A 256 -4.93 -17.81 -13.09
N ALA A 257 -5.39 -18.98 -12.64
CA ALA A 257 -5.15 -19.44 -11.27
C ALA A 257 -3.65 -19.68 -11.01
N ASP A 258 -2.95 -20.34 -11.93
CA ASP A 258 -1.50 -20.53 -11.86
C ASP A 258 -0.76 -19.20 -11.88
N ALA A 259 -1.11 -18.29 -12.79
CA ALA A 259 -0.49 -16.98 -12.91
C ALA A 259 -0.63 -16.12 -11.65
N ILE A 260 -1.76 -16.21 -10.95
CA ILE A 260 -1.96 -15.49 -9.68
C ILE A 260 -0.97 -15.99 -8.61
N ARG A 261 -0.79 -17.32 -8.50
CA ARG A 261 0.17 -17.92 -7.56
C ARG A 261 1.59 -17.55 -7.94
N TRP A 262 1.93 -17.72 -9.22
CA TRP A 262 3.22 -17.37 -9.79
C TRP A 262 3.63 -15.93 -9.48
N ALA A 263 2.74 -14.98 -9.75
CA ALA A 263 3.00 -13.56 -9.51
C ALA A 263 3.25 -13.27 -8.03
N ALA A 264 2.47 -13.90 -7.13
CA ALA A 264 2.67 -13.76 -5.69
C ALA A 264 4.02 -14.33 -5.23
N ASP A 265 4.42 -15.49 -5.73
CA ASP A 265 5.70 -16.14 -5.41
C ASP A 265 6.90 -15.37 -5.98
N HIS A 266 6.71 -14.65 -7.09
CA HIS A 266 7.70 -13.76 -7.69
C HIS A 266 7.68 -12.34 -7.10
N GLY A 267 6.97 -12.13 -5.99
CA GLY A 267 7.06 -10.92 -5.18
C GLY A 267 6.15 -9.77 -5.62
N ALA A 268 5.07 -10.05 -6.35
CA ALA A 268 4.07 -9.03 -6.64
C ALA A 268 3.39 -8.55 -5.35
N ASP A 269 3.40 -7.23 -5.11
CA ASP A 269 2.66 -6.60 -4.01
C ASP A 269 1.19 -6.35 -4.41
N VAL A 270 0.95 -6.14 -5.71
CA VAL A 270 -0.38 -5.90 -6.28
C VAL A 270 -0.55 -6.75 -7.53
N ILE A 271 -1.69 -7.42 -7.66
CA ILE A 271 -2.05 -8.23 -8.83
C ILE A 271 -3.29 -7.62 -9.47
N ASN A 272 -3.16 -7.14 -10.72
CA ASN A 272 -4.24 -6.55 -11.50
C ASN A 272 -4.84 -7.57 -12.47
N LEU A 273 -6.14 -7.83 -12.35
CA LEU A 273 -6.93 -8.68 -13.23
C LEU A 273 -8.02 -7.85 -13.90
N SER A 274 -7.69 -7.26 -15.05
CA SER A 274 -8.62 -6.50 -15.90
C SER A 274 -9.37 -7.43 -16.87
N LEU A 275 -9.87 -8.55 -16.33
CA LEU A 275 -10.53 -9.63 -17.06
C LEU A 275 -11.73 -10.14 -16.26
N GLY A 276 -12.62 -10.88 -16.90
CA GLY A 276 -13.73 -11.52 -16.21
C GLY A 276 -14.50 -12.54 -17.03
N GLY A 277 -15.50 -13.14 -16.41
CA GLY A 277 -16.36 -14.16 -17.02
C GLY A 277 -16.21 -15.51 -16.32
N GLY A 278 -16.36 -16.60 -17.08
CA GLY A 278 -16.11 -17.98 -16.66
C GLY A 278 -17.17 -18.56 -15.70
N GLY A 279 -17.53 -17.84 -14.66
CA GLY A 279 -18.27 -18.36 -13.52
C GLY A 279 -17.32 -18.73 -12.36
N TYR A 280 -17.87 -19.37 -11.33
CA TYR A 280 -17.09 -19.77 -10.16
C TYR A 280 -16.16 -20.94 -10.50
N SER A 281 -14.89 -20.78 -10.16
CA SER A 281 -13.79 -21.73 -10.20
C SER A 281 -13.16 -21.81 -8.81
N GLN A 282 -13.09 -23.02 -8.26
CA GLN A 282 -12.47 -23.24 -6.96
C GLN A 282 -10.95 -23.03 -7.01
N ALA A 283 -10.29 -23.43 -8.10
CA ALA A 283 -8.85 -23.22 -8.28
C ALA A 283 -8.50 -21.72 -8.23
N MET A 284 -9.28 -20.88 -8.93
CA MET A 284 -9.09 -19.43 -8.93
C MET A 284 -9.37 -18.80 -7.56
N ALA A 285 -10.40 -19.26 -6.85
CA ALA A 285 -10.68 -18.80 -5.49
C ALA A 285 -9.51 -19.11 -4.53
N SER A 286 -8.97 -20.33 -4.60
CA SER A 286 -7.80 -20.75 -3.82
C SER A 286 -6.54 -19.93 -4.17
N ALA A 287 -6.32 -19.64 -5.45
CA ALA A 287 -5.20 -18.82 -5.91
C ALA A 287 -5.26 -17.37 -5.36
N ILE A 288 -6.44 -16.75 -5.33
CA ILE A 288 -6.62 -15.41 -4.75
C ILE A 288 -6.32 -15.41 -3.25
N ASP A 289 -6.84 -16.40 -2.51
CA ASP A 289 -6.55 -16.54 -1.08
C ASP A 289 -5.05 -16.78 -0.82
N TYR A 290 -4.39 -17.57 -1.68
CA TYR A 290 -2.94 -17.78 -1.64
C TYR A 290 -2.17 -16.47 -1.81
N ALA A 291 -2.47 -15.70 -2.87
CA ALA A 291 -1.79 -14.42 -3.13
C ALA A 291 -1.95 -13.43 -1.96
N ARG A 292 -3.14 -13.37 -1.36
CA ARG A 292 -3.38 -12.53 -0.17
C ARG A 292 -2.54 -12.96 1.03
N LYS A 293 -2.39 -14.26 1.27
CA LYS A 293 -1.55 -14.80 2.35
C LYS A 293 -0.07 -14.51 2.14
N GLN A 294 0.38 -14.43 0.89
CA GLN A 294 1.72 -13.95 0.54
C GLN A 294 1.90 -12.43 0.69
N GLY A 295 0.80 -11.69 0.94
CA GLY A 295 0.82 -10.25 1.19
C GLY A 295 0.47 -9.42 -0.03
N ALA A 296 0.01 -10.02 -1.13
CA ALA A 296 -0.40 -9.30 -2.33
C ALA A 296 -1.86 -8.82 -2.26
N THR A 297 -2.14 -7.62 -2.77
CA THR A 297 -3.52 -7.15 -3.00
C THR A 297 -3.98 -7.55 -4.40
N VAL A 298 -5.05 -8.33 -4.51
CA VAL A 298 -5.64 -8.72 -5.80
C VAL A 298 -6.78 -7.76 -6.15
N VAL A 299 -6.71 -7.12 -7.32
CA VAL A 299 -7.66 -6.09 -7.78
C VAL A 299 -8.28 -6.53 -9.10
N CYS A 300 -9.61 -6.58 -9.16
CA CYS A 300 -10.34 -7.23 -10.24
C CYS A 300 -11.46 -6.34 -10.82
N ALA A 301 -11.65 -6.42 -12.13
CA ALA A 301 -12.73 -5.74 -12.83
C ALA A 301 -14.11 -6.33 -12.49
N ALA A 302 -15.09 -5.48 -12.15
CA ALA A 302 -16.44 -5.95 -11.79
C ALA A 302 -17.26 -6.53 -12.96
N GLY A 303 -16.84 -6.31 -14.21
CA GLY A 303 -17.50 -6.76 -15.43
C GLY A 303 -18.23 -5.65 -16.18
N ASN A 304 -18.42 -5.83 -17.50
CA ASN A 304 -19.00 -4.83 -18.42
C ASN A 304 -20.44 -5.15 -18.89
N GLY A 305 -21.16 -6.02 -18.18
CA GLY A 305 -22.52 -6.42 -18.53
C GLY A 305 -23.61 -5.37 -18.25
N GLY A 306 -23.31 -4.30 -17.50
CA GLY A 306 -24.29 -3.30 -17.08
C GLY A 306 -25.38 -3.90 -16.18
N THR A 307 -25.00 -4.87 -15.34
CA THR A 307 -25.94 -5.63 -14.51
C THR A 307 -25.68 -5.46 -13.03
N GLY A 308 -26.69 -5.75 -12.19
CA GLY A 308 -26.55 -5.82 -10.73
C GLY A 308 -25.86 -7.10 -10.24
N ARG A 309 -24.87 -7.60 -10.99
CA ARG A 309 -24.07 -8.80 -10.65
C ARG A 309 -22.61 -8.53 -10.97
N VAL A 310 -21.74 -8.71 -9.98
CA VAL A 310 -20.29 -8.67 -10.15
C VAL A 310 -19.82 -10.01 -10.76
N GLU A 311 -18.97 -9.94 -11.78
CA GLU A 311 -18.42 -11.12 -12.45
C GLU A 311 -17.20 -11.69 -11.69
N PHE A 312 -16.82 -12.94 -11.96
CA PHE A 312 -15.56 -13.50 -11.48
C PHE A 312 -14.40 -13.03 -12.37
N PRO A 313 -13.20 -12.76 -11.82
CA PRO A 313 -12.76 -13.02 -10.43
C PRO A 313 -13.17 -11.98 -9.38
N ALA A 314 -13.73 -10.83 -9.75
CA ALA A 314 -14.06 -9.78 -8.78
C ALA A 314 -15.06 -10.21 -7.70
N ALA A 315 -15.94 -11.17 -7.99
CA ALA A 315 -16.90 -11.69 -7.02
C ALA A 315 -16.30 -12.63 -5.95
N TYR A 316 -15.01 -13.01 -6.03
CA TYR A 316 -14.39 -13.84 -4.99
C TYR A 316 -14.10 -13.06 -3.72
N PRO A 317 -14.35 -13.63 -2.52
CA PRO A 317 -13.87 -13.06 -1.27
C PRO A 317 -12.35 -12.82 -1.30
N GLY A 318 -11.92 -11.61 -0.97
CA GLY A 318 -10.51 -11.23 -0.98
C GLY A 318 -10.00 -10.66 -2.30
N ALA A 319 -10.80 -10.64 -3.38
CA ALA A 319 -10.56 -9.75 -4.49
C ALA A 319 -11.10 -8.36 -4.15
N VAL A 320 -10.41 -7.29 -4.57
CA VAL A 320 -10.95 -5.93 -4.55
C VAL A 320 -11.74 -5.72 -5.84
N ALA A 321 -13.07 -5.71 -5.74
CA ALA A 321 -13.96 -5.56 -6.89
C ALA A 321 -14.12 -4.08 -7.29
N VAL A 322 -13.83 -3.76 -8.57
CA VAL A 322 -13.79 -2.37 -9.07
C VAL A 322 -14.85 -2.09 -10.14
N SER A 323 -15.75 -1.15 -9.86
CA SER A 323 -16.72 -0.61 -10.82
C SER A 323 -16.19 0.63 -11.56
N ALA A 324 -16.80 0.96 -12.69
CA ALA A 324 -16.36 2.05 -13.56
C ALA A 324 -17.24 3.29 -13.46
N ILE A 325 -16.62 4.47 -13.35
CA ILE A 325 -17.29 5.77 -13.52
C ILE A 325 -16.82 6.50 -14.78
N GLY A 326 -17.70 7.36 -15.31
CA GLY A 326 -17.38 8.32 -16.36
C GLY A 326 -16.84 9.66 -15.82
N PRO A 327 -16.45 10.58 -16.73
CA PRO A 327 -15.96 11.92 -16.38
C PRO A 327 -17.01 12.79 -15.67
N ASP A 328 -18.29 12.46 -15.79
CA ASP A 328 -19.39 13.11 -15.06
C ASP A 328 -19.53 12.61 -13.61
N GLY A 329 -18.65 11.70 -13.17
CA GLY A 329 -18.63 11.14 -11.82
C GLY A 329 -19.74 10.11 -11.56
N LYS A 330 -20.49 9.70 -12.59
CA LYS A 330 -21.56 8.71 -12.47
C LYS A 330 -21.06 7.32 -12.87
N LEU A 331 -21.71 6.29 -12.33
CA LEU A 331 -21.53 4.91 -12.77
C LEU A 331 -21.70 4.81 -14.29
N ALA A 332 -20.72 4.23 -14.96
CA ALA A 332 -20.76 4.02 -16.40
C ALA A 332 -21.87 3.03 -16.77
N PHE A 333 -22.52 3.23 -17.93
CA PHE A 333 -23.70 2.44 -18.33
C PHE A 333 -23.43 0.94 -18.47
N TYR A 334 -22.18 0.56 -18.76
CA TYR A 334 -21.74 -0.82 -18.92
C TYR A 334 -21.20 -1.42 -17.61
N SER A 335 -20.88 -0.61 -16.60
CA SER A 335 -20.28 -1.15 -15.38
C SER A 335 -21.27 -2.08 -14.73
N SER A 336 -20.83 -3.27 -14.32
CA SER A 336 -21.61 -4.09 -13.40
C SER A 336 -21.44 -3.59 -11.97
N TRP A 337 -22.37 -3.95 -11.10
CA TRP A 337 -22.46 -3.52 -9.72
C TRP A 337 -23.09 -4.64 -8.87
N GLY A 338 -23.00 -4.58 -7.54
CA GLY A 338 -23.55 -5.66 -6.71
C GLY A 338 -23.06 -5.64 -5.28
N LYS A 339 -23.40 -6.68 -4.52
CA LYS A 339 -23.04 -6.80 -3.10
C LYS A 339 -21.56 -7.13 -2.87
N GLU A 340 -20.91 -7.68 -3.88
CA GLU A 340 -19.50 -8.01 -3.91
C GLU A 340 -18.63 -6.80 -4.28
N LEU A 341 -19.21 -5.68 -4.68
CA LEU A 341 -18.46 -4.50 -5.13
C LEU A 341 -17.77 -3.78 -3.96
N ASP A 342 -16.49 -3.46 -4.09
CA ASP A 342 -15.75 -2.76 -3.02
C ASP A 342 -15.58 -1.26 -3.29
N ILE A 343 -15.27 -0.87 -4.52
CA ILE A 343 -14.94 0.52 -4.85
C ILE A 343 -15.20 0.85 -6.32
N ALA A 344 -15.40 2.13 -6.63
CA ALA A 344 -15.51 2.62 -7.99
C ALA A 344 -14.25 3.40 -8.41
N ALA A 345 -13.90 3.37 -9.70
CA ALA A 345 -12.76 4.10 -10.24
C ALA A 345 -13.02 4.60 -11.68
N PRO A 346 -12.22 5.56 -12.20
CA PRO A 346 -12.34 6.04 -13.56
C PRO A 346 -12.21 4.92 -14.61
N GLY A 347 -13.32 4.54 -15.23
CA GLY A 347 -13.33 3.56 -16.33
C GLY A 347 -13.72 4.16 -17.67
N GLY A 348 -14.20 5.41 -17.69
CA GLY A 348 -14.57 6.12 -18.92
C GLY A 348 -16.03 5.97 -19.31
N ASN A 349 -16.54 6.95 -20.07
CA ASN A 349 -17.86 6.89 -20.69
C ASN A 349 -17.84 7.61 -22.04
N LYS A 350 -17.66 6.85 -23.12
CA LYS A 350 -17.59 7.40 -24.49
C LYS A 350 -18.95 7.85 -25.04
N GLN A 351 -20.06 7.60 -24.34
CA GLN A 351 -21.34 8.25 -24.69
C GLN A 351 -21.28 9.78 -24.47
N LEU A 352 -20.32 10.25 -23.68
CA LEU A 352 -20.05 11.68 -23.44
C LEU A 352 -19.04 12.27 -24.44
N GLY A 353 -18.64 11.50 -25.46
CA GLY A 353 -17.59 11.83 -26.44
C GLY A 353 -16.36 10.95 -26.28
N ASP A 354 -15.53 10.84 -27.31
CA ASP A 354 -14.35 9.96 -27.30
C ASP A 354 -13.36 10.29 -26.19
N GLU A 355 -13.17 11.58 -25.89
CA GLU A 355 -12.31 12.04 -24.77
C GLU A 355 -12.90 11.72 -23.39
N GLY A 356 -14.12 11.17 -23.34
CA GLY A 356 -14.70 10.60 -22.12
C GLY A 356 -14.11 9.23 -21.75
N GLY A 357 -13.29 8.62 -22.59
CA GLY A 357 -12.52 7.41 -22.28
C GLY A 357 -11.29 7.65 -21.41
N ILE A 358 -10.53 6.59 -21.17
CA ILE A 358 -9.21 6.61 -20.52
C ILE A 358 -8.16 6.54 -21.63
N LEU A 359 -7.35 7.58 -21.76
CA LEU A 359 -6.30 7.67 -22.76
C LEU A 359 -5.03 7.04 -22.20
N GLN A 360 -4.45 6.06 -22.91
CA GLN A 360 -3.08 5.60 -22.68
C GLN A 360 -2.33 5.24 -23.97
N ASN A 361 -1.00 5.18 -23.89
CA ASN A 361 -0.15 4.71 -24.97
C ASN A 361 -0.17 3.18 -25.03
N THR A 362 -0.58 2.62 -26.16
CA THR A 362 -0.75 1.18 -26.38
C THR A 362 -0.38 0.82 -27.84
N ILE A 363 -0.71 -0.38 -28.31
CA ILE A 363 -0.53 -0.82 -29.70
C ILE A 363 -1.85 -0.79 -30.47
N SER A 364 -1.78 -0.57 -31.78
CA SER A 364 -2.96 -0.51 -32.65
C SER A 364 -3.55 -1.90 -32.85
N ALA A 365 -4.87 -2.00 -32.76
CA ALA A 365 -5.59 -3.24 -33.11
C ALA A 365 -5.52 -3.56 -34.62
N ARG A 366 -5.09 -2.61 -35.46
CA ARG A 366 -4.94 -2.79 -36.91
C ARG A 366 -3.54 -3.25 -37.31
N ASP A 367 -2.55 -2.82 -36.54
CA ASP A 367 -1.15 -3.17 -36.72
C ASP A 367 -0.49 -3.19 -35.34
N LEU A 368 -0.31 -4.39 -34.81
CA LEU A 368 0.23 -4.63 -33.47
C LEU A 368 1.64 -4.07 -33.29
N ARG A 369 2.33 -3.72 -34.38
CA ARG A 369 3.66 -3.12 -34.36
C ARG A 369 3.64 -1.59 -34.27
N THR A 370 2.47 -0.99 -34.40
CA THR A 370 2.31 0.47 -34.42
C THR A 370 1.84 0.95 -33.05
N PRO A 371 2.69 1.68 -32.30
CA PRO A 371 2.26 2.35 -31.08
C PRO A 371 1.25 3.46 -31.38
N VAL A 372 0.21 3.56 -30.56
CA VAL A 372 -0.86 4.56 -30.66
C VAL A 372 -1.28 5.03 -29.27
N TYR A 373 -1.85 6.22 -29.18
CA TYR A 373 -2.53 6.67 -27.97
C TYR A 373 -4.03 6.41 -28.13
N ALA A 374 -4.61 5.54 -27.31
CA ALA A 374 -5.99 5.10 -27.49
C ALA A 374 -6.88 5.42 -26.28
N PHE A 375 -8.09 5.91 -26.54
CA PHE A 375 -9.13 6.09 -25.53
C PHE A 375 -9.94 4.81 -25.38
N TYR A 376 -9.74 4.07 -24.28
CA TYR A 376 -10.55 2.90 -23.96
C TYR A 376 -11.62 3.24 -22.92
N GLN A 377 -12.63 2.38 -22.79
CA GLN A 377 -13.58 2.43 -21.69
C GLN A 377 -13.84 1.02 -21.17
N GLY A 378 -14.05 0.86 -19.88
CA GLY A 378 -14.30 -0.44 -19.28
C GLY A 378 -14.04 -0.46 -17.78
N THR A 379 -14.58 -1.45 -17.08
CA THR A 379 -14.11 -1.79 -15.72
C THR A 379 -12.65 -2.23 -15.74
N SER A 380 -12.16 -2.74 -16.86
CA SER A 380 -10.76 -3.02 -17.16
C SER A 380 -9.84 -1.79 -17.11
N MET A 381 -10.36 -0.60 -17.40
CA MET A 381 -9.63 0.66 -17.23
C MET A 381 -9.82 1.26 -15.84
N ALA A 382 -10.90 0.92 -15.12
CA ALA A 382 -11.10 1.35 -13.74
C ALA A 382 -10.16 0.61 -12.76
N THR A 383 -10.04 -0.70 -12.94
CA THR A 383 -9.19 -1.61 -12.13
C THR A 383 -7.74 -1.12 -11.97
N PRO A 384 -6.99 -0.76 -13.05
CA PRO A 384 -5.60 -0.31 -12.93
C PRO A 384 -5.44 1.01 -12.18
N HIS A 385 -6.48 1.85 -12.08
CA HIS A 385 -6.41 3.02 -11.21
C HIS A 385 -6.33 2.61 -9.73
N VAL A 386 -7.13 1.62 -9.33
CA VAL A 386 -7.12 1.09 -7.96
C VAL A 386 -5.82 0.34 -7.70
N SER A 387 -5.34 -0.46 -8.66
CA SER A 387 -4.03 -1.13 -8.58
C SER A 387 -2.87 -0.13 -8.44
N GLY A 388 -2.90 0.97 -9.19
CA GLY A 388 -1.94 2.06 -9.03
C GLY A 388 -2.00 2.71 -7.65
N VAL A 389 -3.19 3.02 -7.13
CA VAL A 389 -3.33 3.58 -5.76
C VAL A 389 -2.89 2.58 -4.69
N ALA A 390 -3.18 1.28 -4.86
CA ALA A 390 -2.64 0.24 -3.99
C ALA A 390 -1.11 0.24 -3.98
N ALA A 391 -0.48 0.42 -5.14
CA ALA A 391 0.97 0.53 -5.22
C ALA A 391 1.51 1.80 -4.52
N LEU A 392 0.80 2.94 -4.62
CA LEU A 392 1.15 4.13 -3.84
C LEU A 392 1.12 3.86 -2.32
N LEU A 393 0.16 3.07 -1.84
CA LEU A 393 0.00 2.71 -0.43
C LEU A 393 1.10 1.77 0.06
N TYR A 394 1.48 0.75 -0.72
CA TYR A 394 2.61 -0.12 -0.40
C TYR A 394 3.92 0.67 -0.32
N ALA A 395 4.18 1.55 -1.30
CA ALA A 395 5.35 2.42 -1.30
C ALA A 395 5.37 3.39 -0.09
N ALA A 396 4.19 3.76 0.41
CA ALA A 396 4.02 4.57 1.61
C ALA A 396 4.13 3.78 2.93
N GLY A 397 4.33 2.46 2.87
CA GLY A 397 4.60 1.60 4.02
C GLY A 397 3.43 0.75 4.51
N ALA A 398 2.37 0.57 3.71
CA ALA A 398 1.35 -0.45 4.00
C ALA A 398 1.99 -1.85 4.03
N LYS A 399 1.57 -2.69 4.98
CA LYS A 399 2.22 -3.99 5.27
C LYS A 399 1.49 -5.22 4.72
N GLY A 400 0.50 -5.03 3.86
CA GLY A 400 -0.29 -6.12 3.29
C GLY A 400 -1.71 -5.69 2.90
N PRO A 401 -2.50 -6.64 2.36
CA PRO A 401 -3.76 -6.36 1.68
C PRO A 401 -4.80 -5.69 2.59
N ASP A 402 -4.94 -6.15 3.83
CA ASP A 402 -5.91 -5.59 4.78
C ASP A 402 -5.68 -4.09 5.08
N GLN A 403 -4.43 -3.65 5.12
CA GLN A 403 -4.11 -2.23 5.35
C GLN A 403 -4.38 -1.39 4.10
N VAL A 404 -4.07 -1.95 2.93
CA VAL A 404 -4.31 -1.31 1.63
C VAL A 404 -5.80 -1.14 1.40
N GLU A 405 -6.58 -2.22 1.52
CA GLU A 405 -8.05 -2.19 1.38
C GLU A 405 -8.69 -1.21 2.34
N LYS A 406 -8.33 -1.27 3.62
CA LYS A 406 -8.84 -0.32 4.60
C LYS A 406 -8.56 1.12 4.20
N ALA A 407 -7.33 1.43 3.77
CA ALA A 407 -6.95 2.77 3.35
C ALA A 407 -7.70 3.21 2.08
N LEU A 408 -7.86 2.32 1.10
CA LEU A 408 -8.66 2.55 -0.11
C LEU A 408 -10.12 2.90 0.26
N PHE A 409 -10.74 2.15 1.16
CA PHE A 409 -12.17 2.27 1.48
C PHE A 409 -12.47 3.47 2.38
N GLU A 410 -11.61 3.73 3.38
CA GLU A 410 -11.73 4.90 4.26
C GLU A 410 -11.39 6.19 3.51
N GLY A 411 -10.41 6.14 2.60
CA GLY A 411 -9.98 7.26 1.76
C GLY A 411 -10.87 7.55 0.56
N ALA A 412 -11.76 6.62 0.18
CA ALA A 412 -12.64 6.78 -0.99
C ALA A 412 -13.53 8.03 -0.88
N ARG A 413 -13.57 8.80 -1.97
CA ARG A 413 -14.46 9.96 -2.11
C ARG A 413 -15.90 9.50 -2.23
N LYS A 414 -16.73 9.90 -1.28
CA LYS A 414 -18.16 9.56 -1.29
C LYS A 414 -18.89 10.29 -2.43
N VAL A 415 -19.83 9.59 -3.06
CA VAL A 415 -20.73 10.18 -4.07
C VAL A 415 -21.92 10.83 -3.35
N ASP A 416 -22.54 11.86 -3.94
CA ASP A 416 -23.58 12.65 -3.29
C ASP A 416 -24.70 11.79 -2.69
N GLY A 417 -24.94 11.97 -1.39
CA GLY A 417 -25.94 11.21 -0.61
C GLY A 417 -25.48 9.83 -0.13
N GLN A 418 -24.28 9.37 -0.48
CA GLN A 418 -23.72 8.10 -0.01
C GLN A 418 -23.33 8.19 1.47
N GLN A 419 -23.99 7.39 2.30
CA GLN A 419 -23.62 7.16 3.69
C GLN A 419 -23.11 5.73 3.83
N GLY A 420 -21.78 5.56 3.74
CA GLY A 420 -21.15 4.25 3.82
C GLY A 420 -21.14 3.48 2.49
N TRP A 421 -21.16 2.16 2.57
CA TRP A 421 -21.09 1.27 1.40
C TRP A 421 -22.44 1.24 0.64
N ASN A 422 -22.41 1.12 -0.69
CA ASN A 422 -23.59 0.80 -1.50
C ASN A 422 -23.23 -0.08 -2.70
N GLU A 423 -24.23 -0.74 -3.28
CA GLU A 423 -24.02 -1.71 -4.37
C GLU A 423 -23.40 -1.13 -5.64
N LYS A 424 -23.53 0.18 -5.90
CA LYS A 424 -23.09 0.82 -7.16
C LYS A 424 -21.67 1.37 -7.12
N TYR A 425 -21.29 1.94 -5.98
CA TYR A 425 -20.01 2.61 -5.80
C TYR A 425 -19.15 1.94 -4.73
N GLY A 426 -19.62 0.85 -4.11
CA GLY A 426 -18.95 0.23 -2.97
C GLY A 426 -18.76 1.27 -1.86
N HIS A 427 -17.52 1.43 -1.40
CA HIS A 427 -17.09 2.44 -0.44
C HIS A 427 -16.97 3.87 -1.02
N GLY A 428 -17.14 4.07 -2.32
CA GLY A 428 -17.06 5.36 -3.00
C GLY A 428 -16.13 5.31 -4.21
N VAL A 429 -15.75 6.48 -4.72
CA VAL A 429 -14.78 6.59 -5.82
C VAL A 429 -13.37 6.63 -5.25
N VAL A 430 -12.44 5.84 -5.79
CA VAL A 430 -11.04 5.82 -5.37
C VAL A 430 -10.44 7.24 -5.39
N ASN A 431 -9.70 7.56 -4.34
CA ASN A 431 -9.01 8.84 -4.18
C ASN A 431 -7.60 8.55 -3.64
N ALA A 432 -6.59 8.82 -4.46
CA ALA A 432 -5.20 8.49 -4.16
C ALA A 432 -4.68 9.23 -2.92
N GLU A 433 -4.97 10.54 -2.82
CA GLU A 433 -4.56 11.35 -1.67
C GLU A 433 -5.32 10.94 -0.40
N GLY A 434 -6.64 10.76 -0.51
CA GLY A 434 -7.49 10.31 0.59
C GLY A 434 -7.08 8.94 1.13
N ALA A 435 -6.68 8.01 0.26
CA ALA A 435 -6.19 6.71 0.66
C ALA A 435 -4.87 6.82 1.43
N LEU A 436 -3.92 7.64 0.95
CA LEU A 436 -2.67 7.91 1.67
C LEU A 436 -2.93 8.60 3.02
N GLU A 437 -3.90 9.51 3.10
CA GLU A 437 -4.35 10.12 4.36
C GLU A 437 -4.91 9.08 5.33
N ALA A 438 -5.76 8.18 4.86
CA ALA A 438 -6.36 7.11 5.65
C ALA A 438 -5.32 6.11 6.18
N LEU A 439 -4.24 5.84 5.43
CA LEU A 439 -3.09 5.04 5.90
C LEU A 439 -2.38 5.70 7.10
N GLY A 440 -2.64 6.99 7.39
CA GLY A 440 -2.00 7.75 8.46
C GLY A 440 -0.81 8.57 7.99
N THR A 441 -0.64 8.75 6.67
CA THR A 441 0.41 9.57 6.07
C THR A 441 -0.04 11.01 5.84
N GLY A 442 -0.95 11.54 6.66
CA GLY A 442 -1.47 12.93 6.59
C GLY A 442 -0.38 13.98 6.38
N TRP A 443 -0.73 15.18 5.90
CA TRP A 443 0.16 16.27 5.42
C TRP A 443 1.44 16.61 6.23
N LEU A 444 1.61 16.07 7.44
CA LEU A 444 2.82 16.19 8.25
C LEU A 444 3.42 14.87 8.77
N GLY A 445 2.85 13.69 8.51
CA GLY A 445 3.34 12.40 9.04
C GLY A 445 3.49 12.38 10.57
N VAL A 446 2.78 13.27 11.29
CA VAL A 446 2.89 13.39 12.75
C VAL A 446 1.80 12.54 13.38
N ASN A 447 2.23 11.52 14.13
CA ASN A 447 1.37 10.85 15.08
C ASN A 447 0.94 11.88 16.15
N TRP A 448 -0.33 12.29 16.13
CA TRP A 448 -0.85 13.33 17.03
C TRP A 448 -1.02 12.85 18.48
N LYS A 449 -1.05 11.53 18.72
CA LYS A 449 -1.21 10.97 20.07
C LYS A 449 -0.16 11.50 21.07
N PRO A 450 1.16 11.47 20.77
CA PRO A 450 2.19 12.03 21.65
C PRO A 450 2.01 13.53 21.92
N LEU A 451 1.62 14.33 20.90
CA LEU A 451 1.36 15.76 21.06
C LEU A 451 0.16 16.03 21.96
N LEU A 452 -0.92 15.26 21.80
CA LEU A 452 -2.11 15.35 22.66
C LEU A 452 -1.78 14.94 24.10
N THR A 453 -1.00 13.88 24.32
CA THR A 453 -0.53 13.52 25.68
C THR A 453 0.36 14.61 26.28
N ALA A 454 1.27 15.20 25.50
CA ALA A 454 2.11 16.29 25.96
C ALA A 454 1.28 17.53 26.32
N LEU A 455 0.24 17.84 25.53
CA LEU A 455 -0.70 18.92 25.81
C LEU A 455 -1.50 18.66 27.09
N VAL A 456 -2.00 17.44 27.31
CA VAL A 456 -2.71 17.06 28.54
C VAL A 456 -1.80 17.15 29.76
N LEU A 457 -0.55 16.69 29.65
CA LEU A 457 0.45 16.83 30.72
C LEU A 457 0.77 18.30 30.98
N LEU A 458 0.93 19.12 29.95
CA LEU A 458 1.17 20.57 30.05
C LEU A 458 -0.01 21.26 30.74
N VAL A 459 -1.25 20.98 30.32
CA VAL A 459 -2.46 21.50 30.97
C VAL A 459 -2.53 21.04 32.43
N GLY A 460 -2.22 19.78 32.71
CA GLY A 460 -2.12 19.26 34.08
C GLY A 460 -1.11 20.05 34.93
N VAL A 461 0.08 20.31 34.40
CA VAL A 461 1.10 21.15 35.03
C VAL A 461 0.59 22.57 35.22
N LEU A 462 0.00 23.20 34.19
CA LEU A 462 -0.53 24.56 34.27
C LEU A 462 -1.66 24.70 35.30
N LEU A 463 -2.53 23.70 35.43
CA LEU A 463 -3.60 23.68 36.44
C LEU A 463 -3.05 23.58 37.87
N THR A 464 -1.87 23.00 38.08
CA THR A 464 -1.20 23.03 39.39
C THR A 464 -0.61 24.40 39.74
N LEU A 465 -0.42 25.30 38.76
CA LEU A 465 0.15 26.65 38.96
C LEU A 465 -0.83 27.67 39.56
N GLY A 466 -2.13 27.38 39.57
CA GLY A 466 -3.19 28.24 40.12
C GLY A 466 -3.30 28.22 41.66
N ARG A 467 -2.45 27.46 42.37
CA ARG A 467 -2.49 27.37 43.83
C ARG A 467 -1.61 28.43 44.50
N LYS A 468 -2.17 29.14 45.49
CA LYS A 468 -1.60 30.31 46.20
C LYS A 468 -0.34 30.03 47.04
N GLN A 469 0.04 28.77 47.26
CA GLN A 469 1.30 28.41 47.91
C GLN A 469 2.18 27.63 46.93
N ARG A 470 3.27 28.25 46.49
CA ARG A 470 4.24 27.66 45.56
C ARG A 470 5.51 27.29 46.30
N PRO A 471 6.04 26.07 46.15
CA PRO A 471 7.41 25.76 46.52
C PRO A 471 8.40 26.63 45.73
N GLY A 472 9.43 27.17 46.38
CA GLY A 472 10.34 28.18 45.80
C GLY A 472 11.01 27.79 44.47
N TYR A 473 11.18 26.48 44.20
CA TYR A 473 11.74 26.01 42.93
C TYR A 473 10.88 26.35 41.71
N LEU A 474 9.56 26.54 41.87
CA LEU A 474 8.66 26.89 40.77
C LEU A 474 8.88 28.32 40.25
N ASN A 475 9.47 29.22 41.03
CA ASN A 475 9.77 30.59 40.57
C ASN A 475 10.95 30.63 39.59
N ILE A 476 11.89 29.69 39.71
CA ILE A 476 13.09 29.61 38.86
C ILE A 476 12.73 29.04 37.48
N LEU A 477 11.73 28.15 37.42
CA LEU A 477 11.28 27.48 36.19
C LEU A 477 10.82 28.45 35.09
N PHE A 478 10.53 29.71 35.42
CA PHE A 478 10.07 30.73 34.46
C PHE A 478 11.08 31.84 34.19
N THR A 479 12.30 31.72 34.73
CA THR A 479 13.37 32.67 34.41
C THR A 479 13.96 32.36 33.03
N PRO A 480 14.31 33.37 32.21
CA PRO A 480 15.00 33.13 30.94
C PRO A 480 16.28 32.32 31.12
N THR A 481 16.96 32.49 32.25
CA THR A 481 18.15 31.74 32.63
C THR A 481 17.90 30.25 32.81
N PHE A 482 16.68 29.80 33.10
CA PHE A 482 16.33 28.38 33.19
C PHE A 482 15.66 27.87 31.91
N LEU A 483 14.73 28.64 31.33
CA LEU A 483 13.91 28.23 30.18
C LEU A 483 14.71 28.10 28.88
N ILE A 484 15.61 29.06 28.60
CA ILE A 484 16.38 29.04 27.35
C ILE A 484 17.28 27.78 27.29
N PRO A 485 18.06 27.45 28.35
CA PRO A 485 18.85 26.22 28.36
C PRO A 485 18.00 24.95 28.37
N LEU A 486 16.82 24.97 29.00
CA LEU A 486 15.87 23.84 28.97
C LEU A 486 15.43 23.53 27.54
N VAL A 487 14.96 24.54 26.80
CA VAL A 487 14.49 24.39 25.42
C VAL A 487 15.62 23.93 24.50
N LEU A 488 16.81 24.55 24.62
CA LEU A 488 18.00 24.14 23.87
C LEU A 488 18.44 22.71 24.21
N GLY A 489 18.22 22.23 25.44
CA GLY A 489 18.52 20.87 25.85
C GLY A 489 17.49 19.83 25.40
N THR A 490 16.21 20.20 25.24
CA THR A 490 15.13 19.25 24.88
C THR A 490 14.86 19.17 23.38
N VAL A 491 14.55 20.31 22.74
CA VAL A 491 13.98 20.34 21.37
C VAL A 491 14.68 21.35 20.45
N GLY A 492 15.56 22.19 20.99
CA GLY A 492 16.08 23.35 20.26
C GLY A 492 15.00 24.40 19.98
N PHE A 493 15.36 25.53 19.40
CA PHE A 493 14.39 26.49 18.88
C PHE A 493 13.86 26.03 17.52
N PHE A 494 13.19 24.88 17.47
CA PHE A 494 12.72 24.24 16.24
C PHE A 494 11.88 25.17 15.34
N VAL A 495 11.21 26.16 15.94
CA VAL A 495 10.43 27.21 15.25
C VAL A 495 11.31 28.03 14.31
N VAL A 496 12.59 28.23 14.61
CA VAL A 496 13.54 28.90 13.72
C VAL A 496 13.62 28.17 12.37
N ARG A 497 13.52 26.84 12.36
CA ARG A 497 13.54 26.02 11.15
C ARG A 497 12.31 26.24 10.25
N LEU A 498 11.17 26.66 10.82
CA LEU A 498 9.97 27.00 10.05
C LEU A 498 10.14 28.31 9.26
N PHE A 499 10.98 29.22 9.76
CA PHE A 499 11.23 30.53 9.12
C PHE A 499 12.48 30.54 8.22
N THR A 500 13.31 29.50 8.26
CA THR A 500 14.53 29.40 7.45
C THR A 500 14.45 28.38 6.31
N HIS A 501 13.27 27.81 6.03
CA HIS A 501 13.05 26.95 4.87
C HIS A 501 13.26 27.75 3.57
N GLY A 502 14.30 27.41 2.80
CA GLY A 502 14.62 28.03 1.51
C GLY A 502 15.91 28.85 1.45
N ALA A 503 16.60 29.12 2.56
CA ALA A 503 17.89 29.81 2.56
C ALA A 503 19.06 28.83 2.45
N SER A 504 19.68 28.74 1.27
CA SER A 504 20.83 27.88 0.95
C SER A 504 22.14 28.23 1.67
N SER A 505 22.13 29.19 2.60
CA SER A 505 23.31 29.59 3.39
C SER A 505 22.97 29.93 4.85
N THR A 506 22.16 29.11 5.52
CA THR A 506 21.92 29.30 6.96
C THR A 506 23.23 29.15 7.75
N ASN A 507 23.65 30.25 8.38
CA ASN A 507 24.82 30.36 9.25
C ASN A 507 24.80 29.22 10.31
N GLY A 508 25.93 28.53 10.53
CA GLY A 508 25.98 27.31 11.36
C GLY A 508 25.44 27.48 12.78
N LEU A 509 25.49 28.71 13.32
CA LEU A 509 24.89 29.07 14.61
C LEU A 509 23.35 29.03 14.62
N VAL A 510 22.71 29.39 13.51
CA VAL A 510 21.24 29.35 13.35
C VAL A 510 20.77 27.90 13.25
N GLN A 511 21.51 27.06 12.54
CA GLN A 511 21.24 25.62 12.49
C GLN A 511 21.44 24.95 13.85
N ALA A 512 22.51 25.29 14.57
CA ALA A 512 22.74 24.80 15.92
C ALA A 512 21.61 25.21 16.88
N ALA A 513 21.18 26.47 16.88
CA ALA A 513 20.09 26.94 17.73
C ALA A 513 18.75 26.25 17.45
N ALA A 514 18.52 25.80 16.21
CA ALA A 514 17.31 25.10 15.80
C ALA A 514 17.28 23.61 16.22
N LEU A 515 18.43 23.03 16.56
CA LEU A 515 18.58 21.64 16.99
C LEU A 515 18.77 21.57 18.51
N PRO A 516 18.30 20.49 19.17
CA PRO A 516 18.66 20.25 20.55
C PRO A 516 20.17 20.01 20.65
N ILE A 517 20.80 20.42 21.75
CA ILE A 517 22.26 20.34 21.95
C ILE A 517 22.82 18.92 21.72
N PRO A 518 22.14 17.83 22.13
CA PRO A 518 22.58 16.47 21.79
C PRO A 518 22.76 16.20 20.28
N ASP A 519 22.06 16.93 19.41
CA ASP A 519 22.14 16.79 17.94
C ASP A 519 23.14 17.75 17.30
N TRP A 520 23.81 18.61 18.08
CA TRP A 520 24.84 19.53 17.54
C TRP A 520 26.03 18.80 16.93
N LYS A 521 26.17 17.48 17.16
CA LYS A 521 27.14 16.64 16.44
C LYS A 521 27.01 16.80 14.93
N ASP A 522 25.78 16.94 14.41
CA ASP A 522 25.53 17.01 12.97
C ASP A 522 26.00 18.34 12.38
N VAL A 523 26.07 19.39 13.20
CA VAL A 523 26.60 20.71 12.85
C VAL A 523 28.13 20.75 13.01
N LEU A 524 28.68 20.11 14.04
CA LEU A 524 30.10 20.17 14.39
C LEU A 524 30.98 19.16 13.65
N PHE A 525 30.44 17.98 13.33
CA PHE A 525 31.20 16.84 12.80
C PHE A 525 30.60 16.24 11.51
N GLY A 526 29.51 16.81 11.00
CA GLY A 526 28.81 16.33 9.80
C GLY A 526 27.86 15.15 10.07
N ARG A 527 27.08 14.76 9.03
CA ARG A 527 26.05 13.72 9.14
C ARG A 527 26.67 12.33 9.29
N GLY A 528 26.60 11.76 10.48
CA GLY A 528 26.89 10.34 10.76
C GLY A 528 25.61 9.57 11.12
N ARG A 529 25.50 8.31 10.69
CA ARG A 529 24.33 7.42 10.88
C ARG A 529 24.09 6.95 12.34
N LEU A 530 25.04 7.16 13.26
CA LEU A 530 24.97 6.67 14.65
C LEU A 530 24.95 7.82 15.67
N ALA A 531 24.24 7.62 16.79
CA ALA A 531 24.20 8.58 17.90
C ALA A 531 25.54 8.59 18.65
N ASN A 532 26.10 9.78 18.92
CA ASN A 532 27.38 9.89 19.62
C ASN A 532 27.15 9.73 21.14
N PRO A 533 27.78 8.75 21.81
CA PRO A 533 27.55 8.48 23.23
C PRO A 533 27.92 9.66 24.14
N LEU A 534 28.82 10.55 23.72
CA LEU A 534 29.18 11.74 24.49
C LEU A 534 28.04 12.76 24.53
N PHE A 535 27.37 12.99 23.40
CA PHE A 535 26.23 13.91 23.30
C PHE A 535 24.93 13.28 23.81
N TYR A 536 24.78 11.96 23.66
CA TYR A 536 23.68 11.17 24.20
C TYR A 536 24.01 10.66 25.62
N SER A 537 24.55 11.54 26.47
CA SER A 537 24.87 11.23 27.86
C SER A 537 24.69 12.45 28.77
N ALA A 538 24.82 12.22 30.07
CA ALA A 538 24.85 13.29 31.06
C ALA A 538 26.18 14.05 31.11
N LEU A 539 27.16 13.74 30.25
CA LEU A 539 28.52 14.28 30.33
C LEU A 539 28.56 15.81 30.27
N ILE A 540 27.84 16.42 29.33
CA ILE A 540 27.82 17.89 29.17
C ILE A 540 27.22 18.56 30.43
N PRO A 541 26.01 18.19 30.90
CA PRO A 541 25.48 18.67 32.17
C PRO A 541 26.40 18.42 33.37
N LEU A 542 27.06 17.26 33.43
CA LEU A 542 27.93 16.85 34.53
C LEU A 542 29.17 17.75 34.61
N VAL A 543 29.86 17.97 33.48
CA VAL A 543 31.04 18.84 33.42
C VAL A 543 30.66 20.28 33.78
N LEU A 544 29.55 20.79 33.22
CA LEU A 544 29.09 22.14 33.55
C LEU A 544 28.69 22.29 35.01
N SER A 545 28.14 21.24 35.63
CA SER A 545 27.78 21.27 37.06
C SER A 545 28.98 21.48 37.99
N MET A 546 30.20 21.12 37.56
CA MET A 546 31.43 21.40 38.32
C MET A 546 31.71 22.91 38.37
N LEU A 547 31.40 23.66 37.31
CA LEU A 547 31.53 25.12 37.28
C LEU A 547 30.52 25.82 38.21
N ALA A 548 29.38 25.19 38.48
CA ALA A 548 28.35 25.69 39.40
C ALA A 548 28.81 25.74 40.87
N VAL A 549 29.91 25.05 41.20
CA VAL A 549 30.56 25.11 42.52
C VAL A 549 31.23 26.47 42.71
N ALA A 550 31.94 26.95 41.68
CA ALA A 550 32.64 28.24 41.70
C ALA A 550 31.70 29.43 41.41
N ILE A 551 30.77 29.27 40.47
CA ILE A 551 29.89 30.36 39.99
C ILE A 551 28.43 30.00 40.28
N LYS A 552 27.96 30.37 41.48
CA LYS A 552 26.60 30.04 41.95
C LYS A 552 25.48 30.57 41.04
N ARG A 553 25.72 31.67 40.33
CA ARG A 553 24.75 32.27 39.38
C ARG A 553 24.43 31.39 38.17
N LEU A 554 25.25 30.38 37.87
CA LEU A 554 25.01 29.45 36.75
C LEU A 554 24.09 28.29 37.12
N ARG A 555 23.69 28.13 38.39
CA ARG A 555 22.86 27.01 38.83
C ARG A 555 21.51 26.91 38.11
N PRO A 556 20.77 28.01 37.88
CA PRO A 556 19.53 27.95 37.09
C PRO A 556 19.77 27.53 35.64
N VAL A 557 20.87 28.01 35.04
CA VAL A 557 21.26 27.70 33.66
C VAL A 557 21.56 26.20 33.51
N ILE A 558 22.38 25.67 34.40
CA ILE A 558 22.79 24.27 34.39
C ILE A 558 21.61 23.37 34.77
N GLY A 559 20.76 23.80 35.71
CA GLY A 559 19.55 23.08 36.10
C GLY A 559 18.55 22.93 34.95
N GLY A 560 18.34 24.01 34.17
CA GLY A 560 17.50 24.01 32.98
C GLY A 560 18.06 23.10 31.88
N LEU A 561 19.35 23.25 31.58
CA LEU A 561 20.05 22.41 30.59
C LEU A 561 19.99 20.92 30.95
N ALA A 562 20.28 20.57 32.20
CA ALA A 562 20.25 19.19 32.69
C ALA A 562 18.84 18.59 32.58
N LEU A 563 17.81 19.39 32.90
CA LEU A 563 16.42 18.93 32.76
C LEU A 563 16.06 18.72 31.29
N GLY A 564 16.62 19.56 30.40
CA GLY A 564 16.40 19.41 28.97
C GLY A 564 17.02 18.14 28.40
N PHE A 565 18.27 17.86 28.78
CA PHE A 565 18.94 16.60 28.45
C PHE A 565 18.18 15.39 29.02
N ALA A 566 17.65 15.47 30.23
CA ALA A 566 16.84 14.39 30.80
C ALA A 566 15.60 14.09 29.94
N GLY A 567 14.88 15.13 29.49
CA GLY A 567 13.72 15.00 28.61
C GLY A 567 14.08 14.40 27.25
N PHE A 568 15.14 14.89 26.62
CA PHE A 568 15.62 14.38 25.33
C PHE A 568 16.04 12.90 25.42
N LEU A 569 16.86 12.53 26.42
CA LEU A 569 17.35 11.16 26.59
C LEU A 569 16.22 10.19 26.96
N ALA A 570 15.26 10.61 27.78
CA ALA A 570 14.08 9.81 28.10
C ALA A 570 13.19 9.59 26.87
N TYR A 571 13.01 10.63 26.04
CA TYR A 571 12.31 10.50 24.77
C TYR A 571 13.04 9.55 23.82
N ALA A 572 14.36 9.68 23.66
CA ALA A 572 15.17 8.80 22.83
C ALA A 572 15.11 7.33 23.30
N ALA A 573 15.07 7.10 24.62
CA ALA A 573 14.89 5.75 25.17
C ALA A 573 13.51 5.18 24.85
N TRP A 574 12.46 6.01 24.93
CA TRP A 574 11.07 5.60 24.66
C TRP A 574 10.80 5.36 23.16
N SER A 575 11.33 6.23 22.29
CA SER A 575 11.13 6.16 20.84
C SER A 575 11.98 5.09 20.15
N LYS A 576 12.75 4.29 20.92
CA LYS A 576 13.71 3.29 20.41
C LYS A 576 14.71 3.93 19.44
N ALA A 577 15.39 4.98 19.90
CA ALA A 577 16.42 5.70 19.16
C ALA A 577 17.48 4.76 18.54
N PRO A 578 18.13 5.17 17.43
CA PRO A 578 19.11 4.35 16.72
C PRO A 578 20.28 3.91 17.61
N ALA A 579 20.98 2.86 17.17
CA ALA A 579 22.19 2.36 17.82
C ALA A 579 23.16 3.49 18.22
N ILE A 580 23.64 3.44 19.46
CA ILE A 580 24.61 4.40 20.00
C ILE A 580 26.00 3.91 19.61
N ALA A 581 26.78 4.78 18.97
CA ALA A 581 28.14 4.46 18.57
C ALA A 581 28.98 4.00 19.77
N TRP A 582 29.82 2.99 19.57
CA TRP A 582 30.74 2.42 20.57
C TRP A 582 30.08 1.62 21.70
N LEU A 583 28.75 1.43 21.71
CA LEU A 583 28.16 0.35 22.50
C LEU A 583 28.39 -1.00 21.80
N PRO A 584 28.79 -2.05 22.53
CA PRO A 584 29.08 -3.35 21.95
C PRO A 584 27.83 -4.08 21.44
N PHE A 585 26.64 -3.71 21.92
CA PHE A 585 25.36 -4.31 21.52
C PHE A 585 24.22 -3.28 21.54
N ASP A 586 23.31 -3.35 20.57
CA ASP A 586 22.20 -2.40 20.41
C ASP A 586 21.20 -2.41 21.57
N PHE A 587 21.00 -3.56 22.22
CA PHE A 587 20.10 -3.67 23.38
C PHE A 587 20.57 -2.83 24.58
N LEU A 588 21.84 -2.41 24.63
CA LEU A 588 22.39 -1.55 25.69
C LEU A 588 22.05 -0.07 25.49
N ALA A 589 21.55 0.33 24.32
CA ALA A 589 21.22 1.72 24.02
C ALA A 589 20.14 2.27 24.97
N VAL A 590 19.06 1.51 25.19
CA VAL A 590 17.97 1.93 26.08
C VAL A 590 18.43 2.05 27.54
N PRO A 591 19.11 1.04 28.15
CA PRO A 591 19.72 1.19 29.47
C PRO A 591 20.66 2.39 29.59
N TRP A 592 21.52 2.63 28.59
CA TRP A 592 22.44 3.77 28.56
C TRP A 592 21.69 5.11 28.65
N LEU A 593 20.66 5.28 27.83
CA LEU A 593 19.86 6.51 27.78
C LEU A 593 19.08 6.73 29.10
N VAL A 594 18.49 5.67 29.66
CA VAL A 594 17.74 5.75 30.93
C VAL A 594 18.65 6.13 32.09
N VAL A 595 19.83 5.51 32.20
CA VAL A 595 20.80 5.83 33.27
C VAL A 595 21.26 7.28 33.15
N ASN A 596 21.60 7.74 31.95
CA ASN A 596 22.03 9.12 31.74
C ASN A 596 20.90 10.14 31.97
N ALA A 597 19.66 9.81 31.60
CA ALA A 597 18.49 10.64 31.92
C ALA A 597 18.31 10.77 33.44
N ALA A 598 18.48 9.68 34.20
CA ALA A 598 18.41 9.70 35.66
C ALA A 598 19.52 10.55 36.30
N ILE A 599 20.75 10.47 35.77
CA ILE A 599 21.87 11.32 36.21
C ILE A 599 21.56 12.80 35.96
N CYS A 600 21.03 13.14 34.79
CA CYS A 600 20.60 14.51 34.46
C CYS A 600 19.53 15.02 35.44
N LEU A 601 18.52 14.21 35.78
CA LEU A 601 17.52 14.57 36.80
C LEU A 601 18.13 14.80 38.18
N PHE A 602 19.14 14.01 38.56
CA PHE A 602 19.87 14.21 39.80
C PHE A 602 20.64 15.54 39.80
N ILE A 603 21.29 15.88 38.69
CA ILE A 603 21.98 17.17 38.51
C ILE A 603 20.98 18.33 38.62
N THR A 604 19.85 18.26 37.91
CA THR A 604 18.77 19.27 38.01
C THR A 604 18.34 19.46 39.46
N ARG A 605 18.07 18.35 40.17
CA ARG A 605 17.70 18.40 41.59
C ARG A 605 18.78 19.06 42.43
N ALA A 606 20.05 18.70 42.25
CA ALA A 606 21.17 19.25 43.01
C ALA A 606 21.37 20.76 42.77
N MET A 607 21.22 21.22 41.53
CA MET A 607 21.33 22.64 41.17
C MET A 607 20.20 23.47 41.78
N LEU A 608 18.98 22.93 41.82
CA LEU A 608 17.79 23.65 42.30
C LEU A 608 17.61 23.57 43.83
N ARG A 609 18.16 22.55 44.52
CA ARG A 609 17.92 22.31 45.96
C ARG A 609 18.33 23.45 46.90
N LYS A 610 19.31 24.29 46.51
CA LYS A 610 19.85 25.39 47.32
C LYS A 610 19.25 26.76 47.01
N GLU A 611 18.47 26.91 45.95
CA GLU A 611 17.72 28.15 45.67
C GLU A 611 16.32 28.16 46.29
N VAL A 612 15.90 27.04 46.90
CA VAL A 612 14.63 26.91 47.65
C VAL A 612 14.77 27.34 49.12
N ALA A 613 16.00 27.55 49.59
CA ALA A 613 16.32 27.88 50.99
C ALA A 613 16.65 29.37 51.23
N ALA A 614 16.52 30.20 50.20
CA ALA A 614 16.53 31.66 50.24
C ALA A 614 15.16 32.15 49.79
#